data_AF-A0A5N7ZLH1-F1
#
_entry.id   AF-A0A5N7ZLH1-F1
#
_cell.length_a   1.000
_cell.length_b   1.000
_cell.length_c   1.000
_cell.angle_alpha   90.00
_cell.angle_beta   90.00
_cell.angle_gamma   90.00
#
_symmetry.space_group_name_H-M   'P 1'
#
loop_
_entity.id
_entity.type
_entity.pdbx_description
1 polymer ?
#
loop_
_entity_poly.entity_id
_entity_poly.type
_entity_poly.pdbx_seq_one_letter_code
_entity_poly.pdbx_strand_id
1 'polypeptide(L)'
;MCRRSTSIRPTRRLPRLAASWNSRPPTSRWIAPSPMAARVPISASSSPTSNPKATGADGMTPMVRTVIRLLAMGVVAWAAGAGMARAALVLEGTRIVFPGDAKDVSIRVRNAGDEPLLVQSWLDDGRPNASPDTLVVPFLVSPAVTRIEPASSGVLRLFYTRHPLPSDRESVFYFNALETPPSSGKENVVGLKFRTRIKLFFRPPGLPGRVENAPASLRWSAVAGGGSVEVHNPTPYYVSLLSVEVAAKGGRPIGAGSGMVAPYGKERFNLPAGTQAAANQAAVHFTVINDYGGTQAFDSPLLAP
;
A
#
# COMPACT_ATOMS: atom_id res chain seq x y z
N MET A 1 -12.26 57.04 59.19
CA MET A 1 -12.08 55.67 59.70
C MET A 1 -11.18 54.89 58.71
N CYS A 2 -10.09 54.29 59.23
CA CYS A 2 -9.06 53.41 58.61
C CYS A 2 -8.48 53.81 57.22
N ARG A 3 -7.30 54.47 57.07
CA ARG A 3 -5.87 54.04 57.28
C ARG A 3 -5.56 52.67 56.63
N ARG A 4 -4.56 52.42 55.77
CA ARG A 4 -3.17 52.92 55.50
C ARG A 4 -2.79 52.55 54.04
N SER A 5 -2.05 53.37 53.28
CA SER A 5 -0.57 53.28 53.01
C SER A 5 -0.13 51.90 52.46
N THR A 6 0.60 51.73 51.35
CA THR A 6 1.91 52.35 51.05
C THR A 6 2.36 52.05 49.59
N SER A 7 3.10 53.01 49.03
CA SER A 7 4.06 52.98 47.89
C SER A 7 4.77 51.65 47.60
N ILE A 8 5.12 51.40 46.33
CA ILE A 8 6.50 51.10 45.82
C ILE A 8 6.49 51.04 44.26
N ARG A 9 7.23 51.96 43.63
CA ARG A 9 8.02 51.74 42.40
C ARG A 9 9.49 51.70 42.86
N PRO A 10 10.39 50.88 42.27
CA PRO A 10 11.04 51.29 41.03
C PRO A 10 11.41 50.17 40.03
N THR A 11 11.42 50.61 38.77
CA THR A 11 12.26 50.20 37.64
C THR A 11 13.42 49.24 37.93
N ARG A 12 13.36 48.05 37.34
CA ARG A 12 14.54 47.24 37.04
C ARG A 12 14.70 47.11 35.53
N ARG A 13 15.71 47.81 35.00
CA ARG A 13 16.23 47.64 33.64
C ARG A 13 16.66 46.19 33.46
N LEU A 14 16.06 45.50 32.50
CA LEU A 14 16.63 44.27 31.94
C LEU A 14 17.60 44.66 30.82
N PRO A 15 18.81 44.08 30.78
CA PRO A 15 19.77 44.36 29.72
C PRO A 15 19.27 43.78 28.39
N ARG A 16 19.33 44.61 27.34
CA ARG A 16 19.25 44.20 25.94
C ARG A 16 20.39 43.22 25.66
N LEU A 17 20.09 41.92 25.61
CA LEU A 17 20.94 40.95 24.95
C LEU A 17 20.78 41.15 23.43
N ALA A 18 21.71 41.93 22.88
CA ALA A 18 21.95 42.00 21.45
C ALA A 18 22.54 40.65 21.00
N ALA A 19 21.67 39.74 20.56
CA ALA A 19 22.09 38.58 19.79
C ALA A 19 22.38 39.06 18.37
N SER A 20 23.66 39.32 18.10
CA SER A 20 24.17 39.61 16.77
C SER A 20 23.84 38.46 15.83
N TRP A 21 23.01 38.75 14.83
CA TRP A 21 22.88 37.94 13.62
C TRP A 21 24.24 37.91 12.92
N ASN A 22 24.93 36.78 13.01
CA ASN A 22 26.06 36.49 12.15
C ASN A 22 25.64 35.39 11.17
N SER A 23 25.04 35.83 10.08
CA SER A 23 24.75 35.04 8.89
C SER A 23 26.08 34.57 8.27
N ARG A 24 26.42 33.29 8.45
CA ARG A 24 27.38 32.58 7.61
C ARG A 24 26.72 31.31 7.09
N PRO A 25 26.51 31.16 5.77
CA PRO A 25 25.99 29.93 5.21
C PRO A 25 27.05 28.82 5.36
N PRO A 26 26.66 27.57 5.66
CA PRO A 26 27.54 26.45 5.40
C PRO A 26 27.69 26.35 3.88
N THR A 27 28.88 26.64 3.38
CA THR A 27 29.27 26.36 1.99
C THR A 27 29.20 24.84 1.79
N SER A 28 28.10 24.37 1.22
CA SER A 28 28.01 23.04 0.64
C SER A 28 29.00 22.97 -0.53
N ARG A 29 30.17 22.39 -0.29
CA ARG A 29 31.12 22.03 -1.33
C ARG A 29 30.50 20.90 -2.15
N TRP A 30 29.84 21.25 -3.25
CA TRP A 30 29.51 20.33 -4.32
C TRP A 30 30.82 19.83 -4.94
N ILE A 31 31.21 18.61 -4.61
CA ILE A 31 32.27 17.90 -5.33
C ILE A 31 31.61 17.29 -6.56
N ALA A 32 31.78 17.93 -7.70
CA ALA A 32 31.53 17.31 -8.99
C ALA A 32 32.53 16.16 -9.20
N PRO A 33 32.12 14.99 -9.70
CA PRO A 33 33.08 14.01 -10.20
C PRO A 33 33.62 14.50 -11.55
N SER A 34 34.83 15.07 -11.56
CA SER A 34 35.60 15.22 -12.80
C SER A 34 36.27 13.89 -13.16
N PRO A 35 36.40 13.57 -14.46
CA PRO A 35 36.87 12.27 -14.93
C PRO A 35 38.39 12.18 -14.76
N MET A 36 38.86 11.35 -13.83
CA MET A 36 40.28 10.96 -13.81
C MET A 36 40.54 9.96 -14.92
N ALA A 37 40.98 10.49 -16.06
CA ALA A 37 41.75 9.76 -17.05
C ALA A 37 43.14 9.46 -16.46
N ALA A 38 43.32 8.27 -15.90
CA ALA A 38 44.64 7.74 -15.56
C ALA A 38 45.23 7.04 -16.80
N ARG A 39 46.13 7.74 -17.50
CA ARG A 39 47.12 7.12 -18.38
C ARG A 39 48.31 6.71 -17.51
N VAL A 40 48.60 5.42 -17.47
CA VAL A 40 49.91 4.88 -17.08
C VAL A 40 50.37 3.98 -18.24
N PRO A 41 51.58 4.19 -18.79
CA PRO A 41 52.08 3.42 -19.91
C PRO A 41 52.70 2.12 -19.39
N ILE A 42 52.38 0.99 -20.02
CA ILE A 42 53.10 -0.27 -19.77
C ILE A 42 53.62 -0.80 -21.10
N SER A 43 54.94 -0.96 -21.07
CA SER A 43 55.85 -1.50 -22.08
C SER A 43 55.36 -2.82 -22.67
N ALA A 44 55.58 -2.98 -23.98
CA ALA A 44 55.37 -4.22 -24.68
C ALA A 44 56.43 -5.25 -24.29
N SER A 45 56.02 -6.39 -23.75
CA SER A 45 56.80 -7.62 -23.74
C SER A 45 55.98 -8.75 -24.36
N SER A 46 56.46 -9.27 -25.48
CA SER A 46 55.96 -10.43 -26.21
C SER A 46 56.21 -11.74 -25.45
N SER A 47 55.19 -12.60 -25.34
CA SER A 47 55.22 -14.06 -25.59
C SER A 47 53.87 -14.73 -25.29
N PRO A 48 53.51 -15.84 -25.95
CA PRO A 48 52.12 -16.26 -26.13
C PRO A 48 51.66 -17.27 -25.07
N THR A 49 50.51 -17.04 -24.47
CA THR A 49 49.76 -18.09 -23.75
C THR A 49 48.43 -18.33 -24.46
N SER A 50 48.30 -19.53 -25.00
CA SER A 50 47.13 -20.10 -25.65
C SER A 50 45.84 -19.86 -24.86
N ASN A 51 44.88 -19.17 -25.48
CA ASN A 51 43.54 -19.00 -24.95
C ASN A 51 42.73 -20.28 -25.23
N PRO A 52 42.00 -20.88 -24.26
CA PRO A 52 41.11 -21.99 -24.54
C PRO A 52 39.96 -21.49 -25.42
N LYS A 53 39.85 -22.10 -26.59
CA LYS A 53 38.78 -21.90 -27.57
C LYS A 53 37.44 -22.06 -26.86
N ALA A 54 36.63 -21.02 -26.83
CA ALA A 54 35.22 -21.12 -26.45
C ALA A 54 34.50 -21.98 -27.51
N THR A 55 34.58 -23.30 -27.36
CA THR A 55 33.82 -24.29 -28.12
C THR A 55 32.37 -24.24 -27.67
N GLY A 56 31.56 -23.50 -28.40
CA GLY A 56 30.11 -23.48 -28.17
C GLY A 56 29.24 -23.04 -29.35
N ALA A 57 29.82 -22.68 -30.51
CA ALA A 57 29.03 -22.19 -31.65
C ALA A 57 29.55 -22.58 -33.05
N ASP A 58 30.61 -23.38 -33.15
CA ASP A 58 31.26 -23.71 -34.44
C ASP A 58 30.92 -25.11 -34.99
N GLY A 59 30.16 -25.93 -34.27
CA GLY A 59 29.69 -27.25 -34.76
C GLY A 59 28.30 -27.23 -35.40
N MET A 60 27.68 -26.06 -35.52
CA MET A 60 26.26 -25.94 -35.85
C MET A 60 26.09 -25.55 -37.31
N THR A 61 25.40 -26.39 -38.09
CA THR A 61 25.19 -26.17 -39.52
C THR A 61 24.49 -24.81 -39.76
N PRO A 62 24.75 -24.15 -40.90
CA PRO A 62 24.16 -22.83 -41.19
C PRO A 62 22.63 -22.83 -41.11
N MET A 63 22.01 -23.96 -41.39
CA MET A 63 20.56 -24.20 -41.23
C MET A 63 20.10 -24.06 -39.77
N VAL A 64 20.83 -24.65 -38.81
CA VAL A 64 20.46 -24.59 -37.39
C VAL A 64 20.67 -23.17 -36.81
N ARG A 65 21.73 -22.47 -37.24
CA ARG A 65 21.93 -21.05 -36.85
C ARG A 65 20.83 -20.14 -37.39
N THR A 66 20.31 -20.44 -38.59
CA THR A 66 19.21 -19.70 -39.20
C THR A 66 17.90 -19.96 -38.48
N VAL A 67 17.62 -21.22 -38.12
CA VAL A 67 16.44 -21.61 -37.33
C VAL A 67 16.45 -20.96 -35.95
N ILE A 68 17.59 -20.93 -35.24
CA ILE A 68 17.69 -20.28 -33.92
C ILE A 68 17.46 -18.76 -34.03
N ARG A 69 17.97 -18.10 -35.08
CA ARG A 69 17.71 -16.66 -35.32
C ARG A 69 16.24 -16.39 -35.62
N LEU A 70 15.58 -17.25 -36.40
CA LEU A 70 14.15 -17.13 -36.71
C LEU A 70 13.28 -17.35 -35.46
N LEU A 71 13.62 -18.33 -34.62
CA LEU A 71 12.93 -18.56 -33.34
C LEU A 71 13.14 -17.40 -32.36
N ALA A 72 14.35 -16.85 -32.27
CA ALA A 72 14.63 -15.68 -31.43
C ALA A 72 13.86 -14.43 -31.90
N MET A 73 13.76 -14.19 -33.21
CA MET A 73 12.95 -13.09 -33.77
C MET A 73 11.44 -13.33 -33.54
N GLY A 74 10.98 -14.58 -33.62
CA GLY A 74 9.60 -14.94 -33.30
C GLY A 74 9.23 -14.66 -31.84
N VAL A 75 10.13 -14.96 -30.89
CA VAL A 75 9.92 -14.68 -29.46
C VAL A 75 9.92 -13.18 -29.17
N VAL A 76 10.79 -12.39 -29.81
CA VAL A 76 10.80 -10.92 -29.69
C VAL A 76 9.54 -10.29 -30.28
N ALA A 77 9.07 -10.78 -31.43
CA ALA A 77 7.81 -10.33 -32.04
C ALA A 77 6.58 -10.66 -31.18
N TRP A 78 6.58 -11.83 -30.51
CA TRP A 78 5.50 -12.24 -29.62
C TRP A 78 5.47 -11.43 -28.31
N ALA A 79 6.63 -11.12 -27.74
CA ALA A 79 6.74 -10.25 -26.57
C ALA A 79 6.30 -8.80 -26.85
N ALA A 80 6.49 -8.30 -28.09
CA ALA A 80 6.01 -6.98 -28.51
C ALA A 80 4.48 -6.91 -28.74
N GLY A 81 3.82 -8.06 -28.90
CA GLY A 81 2.37 -8.18 -29.08
C GLY A 81 1.57 -8.35 -27.78
N ALA A 82 2.23 -8.40 -26.62
CA ALA A 82 1.55 -8.44 -25.33
C ALA A 82 0.90 -7.07 -25.06
N GLY A 83 -0.36 -6.91 -25.48
CA GLY A 83 -1.16 -5.73 -25.20
C GLY A 83 -1.20 -5.47 -23.69
N MET A 84 -0.89 -4.23 -23.28
CA MET A 84 -1.14 -3.80 -21.92
C MET A 84 -2.64 -3.88 -21.67
N ALA A 85 -3.09 -4.81 -20.83
CA ALA A 85 -4.43 -4.80 -20.29
C ALA A 85 -4.58 -3.52 -19.46
N ARG A 86 -5.22 -2.50 -20.04
CA ARG A 86 -5.51 -1.24 -19.36
C ARG A 86 -6.89 -1.36 -18.72
N ALA A 87 -6.92 -1.39 -17.38
CA ALA A 87 -8.16 -1.15 -16.67
C ALA A 87 -8.68 0.24 -17.07
N ALA A 88 -9.96 0.34 -17.40
CA ALA A 88 -10.51 1.60 -17.88
C ALA A 88 -10.58 2.60 -16.72
N LEU A 89 -11.06 2.22 -15.53
CA LEU A 89 -11.10 3.06 -14.34
C LEU A 89 -9.94 2.79 -13.36
N VAL A 90 -9.26 3.85 -12.94
CA VAL A 90 -8.19 3.83 -11.94
C VAL A 90 -8.54 4.79 -10.80
N LEU A 91 -8.42 4.34 -9.55
CA LEU A 91 -8.58 5.18 -8.36
C LEU A 91 -7.19 5.66 -7.89
N GLU A 92 -7.09 6.91 -7.43
CA GLU A 92 -5.88 7.40 -6.75
C GLU A 92 -5.83 6.85 -5.30
N GLY A 93 -5.41 5.59 -5.18
CA GLY A 93 -5.23 4.89 -3.90
C GLY A 93 -5.96 3.55 -3.83
N THR A 94 -5.55 2.70 -2.87
CA THR A 94 -6.14 1.37 -2.64
C THR A 94 -7.02 1.30 -1.39
N ARG A 95 -7.19 2.44 -0.71
CA ARG A 95 -8.00 2.63 0.49
C ARG A 95 -8.26 4.11 0.73
N ILE A 96 -9.26 4.40 1.53
CA ILE A 96 -9.62 5.76 1.96
C ILE A 96 -9.53 5.81 3.48
N VAL A 97 -8.84 6.82 4.00
CA VAL A 97 -8.90 7.17 5.42
C VAL A 97 -9.76 8.43 5.52
N PHE A 98 -10.86 8.35 6.27
CA PHE A 98 -11.75 9.46 6.54
C PHE A 98 -11.49 9.98 7.97
N PRO A 99 -10.84 11.15 8.14
CA PRO A 99 -10.70 11.76 9.45
C PRO A 99 -12.06 12.17 10.02
N GLY A 100 -12.38 11.80 11.26
CA GLY A 100 -13.72 12.00 11.83
C GLY A 100 -14.12 13.46 12.04
N ASP A 101 -13.16 14.36 12.10
CA ASP A 101 -13.33 15.81 12.17
C ASP A 101 -13.42 16.48 10.78
N ALA A 102 -13.06 15.77 9.70
CA ALA A 102 -13.18 16.29 8.35
C ALA A 102 -14.65 16.48 7.94
N LYS A 103 -14.89 17.45 7.06
CA LYS A 103 -16.19 17.67 6.42
C LYS A 103 -16.40 16.67 5.27
N ASP A 104 -15.38 16.55 4.43
CA ASP A 104 -15.35 15.68 3.27
C ASP A 104 -13.93 15.23 2.96
N VAL A 105 -13.82 14.15 2.19
CA VAL A 105 -12.57 13.72 1.55
C VAL A 105 -12.78 13.59 0.05
N SER A 106 -11.75 13.90 -0.73
CA SER A 106 -11.77 13.75 -2.19
C SER A 106 -11.23 12.39 -2.61
N ILE A 107 -11.90 11.75 -3.55
CA ILE A 107 -11.47 10.52 -4.22
C ILE A 107 -11.30 10.87 -5.69
N ARG A 108 -10.07 10.75 -6.21
CA ARG A 108 -9.85 10.95 -7.64
C ARG A 108 -9.99 9.63 -8.38
N VAL A 109 -10.69 9.70 -9.49
CA VAL A 109 -10.92 8.60 -10.42
C VAL A 109 -10.41 9.03 -11.79
N ARG A 110 -9.78 8.12 -12.53
CA ARG A 110 -9.23 8.38 -13.86
C ARG A 110 -9.70 7.32 -14.82
N ASN A 111 -10.19 7.74 -15.98
CA ASN A 111 -10.38 6.86 -17.11
C ASN A 111 -9.05 6.77 -17.89
N ALA A 112 -8.39 5.62 -17.84
CA ALA A 112 -7.19 5.30 -18.60
C ALA A 112 -7.49 4.57 -19.92
N GLY A 113 -8.77 4.30 -20.20
CA GLY A 113 -9.26 3.75 -21.47
C GLY A 113 -9.40 4.79 -22.57
N ASP A 114 -9.80 4.30 -23.74
CA ASP A 114 -10.03 5.03 -24.99
C ASP A 114 -11.52 5.34 -25.25
N GLU A 115 -12.43 4.74 -24.47
CA GLU A 115 -13.88 5.00 -24.50
C GLU A 115 -14.37 5.71 -23.23
N PRO A 116 -15.45 6.52 -23.31
CA PRO A 116 -16.03 7.16 -22.13
C PRO A 116 -16.64 6.13 -21.17
N LEU A 117 -16.52 6.35 -19.86
CA LEU A 117 -17.12 5.47 -18.86
C LEU A 117 -18.24 6.17 -18.11
N LEU A 118 -19.31 5.43 -17.81
CA LEU A 118 -20.22 5.79 -16.73
C LEU A 118 -19.75 5.14 -15.43
N VAL A 119 -19.45 5.94 -14.42
CA VAL A 119 -19.01 5.48 -13.11
C VAL A 119 -20.13 5.68 -12.11
N GLN A 120 -20.56 4.60 -11.47
CA GLN A 120 -21.49 4.62 -10.35
C GLN A 120 -20.72 4.38 -9.05
N SER A 121 -20.96 5.18 -8.03
CA SER A 121 -20.22 5.16 -6.79
C SER A 121 -21.15 5.12 -5.58
N TRP A 122 -20.83 4.26 -4.62
CA TRP A 122 -21.59 4.09 -3.36
C TRP A 122 -20.71 3.49 -2.27
N LEU A 123 -21.23 3.43 -1.04
CA LEU A 123 -20.59 2.77 0.09
C LEU A 123 -21.38 1.56 0.56
N ASP A 124 -20.68 0.56 1.09
CA ASP A 124 -21.26 -0.59 1.77
C ASP A 124 -20.63 -0.81 3.16
N ASP A 125 -21.31 -1.59 3.99
CA ASP A 125 -20.99 -1.87 5.40
C ASP A 125 -20.27 -3.21 5.61
N GLY A 126 -19.65 -3.76 4.55
CA GLY A 126 -19.03 -5.08 4.58
C GLY A 126 -19.81 -6.15 3.84
N ARG A 127 -21.06 -5.87 3.44
CA ARG A 127 -21.91 -6.77 2.64
C ARG A 127 -21.75 -6.49 1.13
N PRO A 128 -20.83 -7.17 0.40
CA PRO A 128 -20.50 -6.83 -0.98
C PRO A 128 -21.63 -7.08 -1.99
N ASN A 129 -22.62 -7.90 -1.63
CA ASN A 129 -23.70 -8.32 -2.53
C ASN A 129 -25.05 -7.68 -2.15
N ALA A 130 -25.07 -6.83 -1.11
CA ALA A 130 -26.27 -6.07 -0.78
C ALA A 130 -26.54 -5.02 -1.86
N SER A 131 -27.83 -4.84 -2.17
CA SER A 131 -28.23 -3.85 -3.17
C SER A 131 -28.00 -2.44 -2.63
N PRO A 132 -27.47 -1.48 -3.43
CA PRO A 132 -27.17 -0.12 -2.96
C PRO A 132 -28.34 0.60 -2.28
N ASP A 133 -29.57 0.36 -2.71
CA ASP A 133 -30.80 0.91 -2.15
C ASP A 133 -31.14 0.39 -0.74
N THR A 134 -30.56 -0.74 -0.33
CA THR A 134 -30.77 -1.34 1.00
C THR A 134 -29.67 -1.03 2.01
N LEU A 135 -28.58 -0.39 1.56
CA LEU A 135 -27.40 -0.12 2.38
C LEU A 135 -27.60 1.18 3.16
N VAL A 136 -27.62 1.07 4.49
CA VAL A 136 -27.65 2.22 5.40
C VAL A 136 -26.26 2.40 5.97
N VAL A 137 -25.52 3.35 5.39
CA VAL A 137 -24.15 3.69 5.78
C VAL A 137 -24.07 5.18 6.11
N PRO A 138 -23.23 5.60 7.07
CA PRO A 138 -23.18 6.99 7.54
C PRO A 138 -22.39 7.90 6.59
N PHE A 139 -22.46 7.66 5.29
CA PHE A 139 -21.67 8.38 4.29
C PHE A 139 -22.48 8.66 3.02
N LEU A 140 -22.12 9.74 2.34
CA LEU A 140 -22.65 10.11 1.03
C LEU A 140 -21.50 10.36 0.07
N VAL A 141 -21.60 9.84 -1.15
CA VAL A 141 -20.66 10.17 -2.24
C VAL A 141 -21.37 11.02 -3.29
N SER A 142 -20.69 12.06 -3.77
CA SER A 142 -21.20 12.96 -4.80
C SER A 142 -20.12 13.33 -5.83
N PRO A 143 -20.43 13.29 -7.14
CA PRO A 143 -21.65 12.74 -7.72
C PRO A 143 -21.70 11.20 -7.58
N ALA A 144 -22.88 10.64 -7.33
CA ALA A 144 -23.05 9.18 -7.24
C ALA A 144 -22.98 8.50 -8.62
N VAL A 145 -23.29 9.23 -9.69
CA VAL A 145 -23.17 8.77 -11.08
C VAL A 145 -22.49 9.87 -11.88
N THR A 146 -21.40 9.55 -12.57
CA THR A 146 -20.67 10.51 -13.40
C THR A 146 -20.17 9.85 -14.67
N ARG A 147 -20.18 10.61 -15.77
CA ARG A 147 -19.47 10.24 -17.00
C ARG A 147 -18.02 10.72 -16.89
N ILE A 148 -17.06 9.91 -17.33
CA ILE A 148 -15.64 10.28 -17.42
C ILE A 148 -15.16 9.99 -18.84
N GLU A 149 -14.73 11.04 -19.53
CA GLU A 149 -14.20 10.94 -20.89
C GLU A 149 -12.88 10.16 -20.95
N PRO A 150 -12.49 9.63 -22.12
CA PRO A 150 -11.20 8.97 -22.31
C PRO A 150 -10.02 9.81 -21.82
N ALA A 151 -9.01 9.13 -21.25
CA ALA A 151 -7.81 9.76 -20.69
C ALA A 151 -8.04 10.88 -19.66
N SER A 152 -9.27 11.06 -19.17
CA SER A 152 -9.67 12.17 -18.28
C SER A 152 -9.81 11.71 -16.84
N SER A 153 -9.83 12.66 -15.91
CA SER A 153 -10.01 12.39 -14.48
C SER A 153 -11.24 13.12 -13.94
N GLY A 154 -11.92 12.48 -12.99
CA GLY A 154 -13.01 13.04 -12.20
C GLY A 154 -12.66 13.05 -10.72
N VAL A 155 -13.37 13.87 -9.95
CA VAL A 155 -13.24 13.92 -8.49
C VAL A 155 -14.60 13.64 -7.88
N LEU A 156 -14.63 12.65 -6.99
CA LEU A 156 -15.77 12.33 -6.15
C LEU A 156 -15.52 12.89 -4.75
N ARG A 157 -16.57 13.43 -4.13
CA ARG A 157 -16.56 13.96 -2.78
C ARG A 157 -17.30 13.01 -1.88
N LEU A 158 -16.66 12.58 -0.81
CA LEU A 158 -17.23 11.73 0.20
C LEU A 158 -17.50 12.54 1.46
N PHE A 159 -18.72 12.47 1.97
CA PHE A 159 -19.18 13.20 3.15
C PHE A 159 -19.60 12.22 4.25
N TYR A 160 -19.30 12.54 5.50
CA TYR A 160 -19.82 11.83 6.67
C TYR A 160 -21.15 12.48 7.10
N THR A 161 -22.21 11.67 7.23
CA THR A 161 -23.56 12.16 7.54
C THR A 161 -23.78 12.45 9.03
N ARG A 162 -22.74 12.31 9.86
CA ARG A 162 -22.77 12.54 11.31
C ARG A 162 -23.66 11.57 12.09
N HIS A 163 -24.11 10.48 11.48
CA HIS A 163 -24.69 9.36 12.23
C HIS A 163 -23.66 8.79 13.22
N PRO A 164 -24.03 8.51 14.49
CA PRO A 164 -23.08 8.10 15.50
C PRO A 164 -22.23 6.89 15.09
N LEU A 165 -20.92 7.01 15.30
CA LEU A 165 -19.93 5.94 15.15
C LEU A 165 -19.11 5.83 16.44
N PRO A 166 -18.51 4.66 16.73
CA PRO A 166 -17.58 4.50 17.83
C PRO A 166 -16.51 5.60 17.84
N SER A 167 -16.30 6.24 18.98
CA SER A 167 -15.30 7.29 19.15
C SER A 167 -13.97 6.76 19.72
N ASP A 168 -13.96 5.53 20.21
CA ASP A 168 -12.82 4.88 20.86
C ASP A 168 -11.98 4.00 19.91
N ARG A 169 -12.45 3.80 18.67
CA ARG A 169 -11.81 2.94 17.66
C ARG A 169 -12.20 3.33 16.24
N GLU A 170 -11.41 2.87 15.27
CA GLU A 170 -11.79 2.97 13.87
C GLU A 170 -13.05 2.17 13.54
N SER A 171 -13.79 2.62 12.53
CA SER A 171 -14.86 1.86 11.88
C SER A 171 -14.50 1.60 10.43
N VAL A 172 -14.87 0.44 9.89
CA VAL A 172 -14.58 0.08 8.49
C VAL A 172 -15.86 0.06 7.65
N PHE A 173 -15.75 0.63 6.45
CA PHE A 173 -16.74 0.60 5.37
C PHE A 173 -16.00 0.29 4.07
N TYR A 174 -16.74 0.22 2.96
CA TYR A 174 -16.15 -0.05 1.66
C TYR A 174 -16.70 0.91 0.63
N PHE A 175 -15.79 1.56 -0.11
CA PHE A 175 -16.13 2.37 -1.26
C PHE A 175 -16.17 1.50 -2.51
N ASN A 176 -17.23 1.63 -3.29
CA ASN A 176 -17.43 0.93 -4.55
C ASN A 176 -17.46 1.91 -5.71
N ALA A 177 -16.79 1.56 -6.80
CA ALA A 177 -16.89 2.22 -8.09
C ALA A 177 -17.17 1.16 -9.17
N LEU A 178 -18.35 1.21 -9.78
CA LEU A 178 -18.73 0.36 -10.91
C LEU A 178 -18.53 1.13 -12.20
N GLU A 179 -17.64 0.63 -13.06
CA GLU A 179 -17.50 1.15 -14.42
C GLU A 179 -18.48 0.46 -15.37
N THR A 180 -19.13 1.26 -16.20
CA THR A 180 -19.98 0.80 -17.30
C THR A 180 -19.49 1.44 -18.59
N PRO A 181 -18.89 0.65 -19.51
CA PRO A 181 -18.54 1.13 -20.85
C PRO A 181 -19.80 1.39 -21.68
N PRO A 182 -19.69 2.12 -22.81
CA PRO A 182 -20.81 2.32 -23.72
C PRO A 182 -21.25 0.98 -24.31
N SER A 183 -22.53 0.89 -24.67
CA SER A 183 -23.01 -0.28 -25.41
C SER A 183 -22.39 -0.29 -26.80
N SER A 184 -21.91 -1.46 -27.24
CA SER A 184 -21.35 -1.64 -28.59
C SER A 184 -22.41 -1.54 -29.69
N GLY A 185 -23.70 -1.56 -29.34
CA GLY A 185 -24.83 -1.54 -30.28
C GLY A 185 -24.95 -2.79 -31.14
N LYS A 186 -24.10 -3.81 -30.91
CA LYS A 186 -24.07 -5.07 -31.66
C LYS A 186 -24.91 -6.13 -30.95
N GLU A 187 -25.64 -6.92 -31.72
CA GLU A 187 -26.31 -8.11 -31.20
C GLU A 187 -25.30 -9.18 -30.80
N ASN A 188 -25.65 -9.97 -29.78
CA ASN A 188 -24.86 -11.11 -29.30
C ASN A 188 -23.44 -10.77 -28.80
N VAL A 189 -23.26 -9.59 -28.21
CA VAL A 189 -22.02 -9.21 -27.52
C VAL A 189 -22.21 -9.28 -26.00
N VAL A 190 -21.28 -9.93 -25.31
CA VAL A 190 -21.21 -9.93 -23.85
C VAL A 190 -20.50 -8.65 -23.39
N GLY A 191 -21.21 -7.79 -22.67
CA GLY A 191 -20.65 -6.60 -22.05
C GLY A 191 -20.08 -6.90 -20.66
N LEU A 192 -18.82 -6.54 -20.44
CA LEU A 192 -18.16 -6.68 -19.14
C LEU A 192 -18.23 -5.36 -18.36
N LYS A 193 -18.50 -5.46 -17.05
CA LYS A 193 -18.49 -4.33 -16.12
C LYS A 193 -17.63 -4.71 -14.93
N PHE A 194 -16.77 -3.81 -14.49
CA PHE A 194 -15.90 -4.05 -13.34
C PHE A 194 -16.32 -3.20 -12.15
N ARG A 195 -16.31 -3.79 -10.96
CA ARG A 195 -16.53 -3.09 -9.70
C ARG A 195 -15.25 -3.09 -8.90
N THR A 196 -14.64 -1.92 -8.74
CA THR A 196 -13.55 -1.72 -7.79
C THR A 196 -14.14 -1.46 -6.41
N ARG A 197 -13.73 -2.27 -5.43
CA ARG A 197 -14.15 -2.13 -4.02
C ARG A 197 -12.93 -1.95 -3.14
N ILE A 198 -12.80 -0.82 -2.48
CA ILE A 198 -11.67 -0.50 -1.59
C ILE A 198 -12.15 -0.20 -0.17
N LYS A 199 -11.30 -0.45 0.81
CA LYS A 199 -11.62 -0.20 2.22
C LYS A 199 -11.67 1.30 2.50
N LEU A 200 -12.58 1.68 3.37
CA LEU A 200 -12.69 2.99 3.96
C LEU A 200 -12.60 2.87 5.47
N PHE A 201 -11.64 3.55 6.09
CA PHE A 201 -11.50 3.60 7.53
C PHE A 201 -11.96 4.96 8.03
N PHE A 202 -13.03 4.99 8.81
CA PHE A 202 -13.40 6.15 9.60
C PHE A 202 -12.51 6.19 10.85
N ARG A 203 -11.76 7.28 11.01
CA ARG A 203 -10.82 7.46 12.12
C ARG A 203 -11.28 8.61 13.02
N PRO A 204 -11.88 8.33 14.18
CA PRO A 204 -12.20 9.35 15.17
C PRO A 204 -10.95 10.16 15.56
N PRO A 205 -11.10 11.45 15.89
CA PRO A 205 -10.01 12.24 16.46
C PRO A 205 -9.66 11.72 17.87
N GLY A 206 -8.39 11.84 18.25
CA GLY A 206 -7.95 11.56 19.63
C GLY A 206 -7.77 10.08 19.98
N LEU A 207 -7.73 9.17 19.00
CA LEU A 207 -7.37 7.77 19.26
C LEU A 207 -5.96 7.66 19.86
N PRO A 208 -5.76 6.77 20.85
CA PRO A 208 -4.45 6.60 21.48
C PRO A 208 -3.43 5.97 20.53
N GLY A 209 -2.17 6.39 20.66
CA GLY A 209 -1.07 5.87 19.85
C GLY A 209 -1.11 6.35 18.39
N ARG A 210 -0.23 5.78 17.56
CA ARG A 210 -0.12 6.09 16.13
C ARG A 210 -0.48 4.86 15.31
N VAL A 211 -1.22 5.03 14.21
CA VAL A 211 -1.60 3.92 13.32
C VAL A 211 -0.38 3.15 12.80
N GLU A 212 0.74 3.84 12.55
CA GLU A 212 1.98 3.21 12.08
C GLU A 212 2.55 2.19 13.07
N ASN A 213 2.23 2.33 14.37
CA ASN A 213 2.71 1.43 15.43
C ASN A 213 1.76 0.26 15.69
N ALA A 214 0.55 0.27 15.11
CA ALA A 214 -0.45 -0.78 15.33
C ALA A 214 0.03 -2.17 14.89
N PRO A 215 0.66 -2.34 13.70
CA PRO A 215 1.19 -3.64 13.28
C PRO A 215 2.20 -4.25 14.26
N ALA A 216 3.13 -3.45 14.77
CA ALA A 216 4.14 -3.90 15.73
C ALA A 216 3.55 -4.27 17.11
N SER A 217 2.33 -3.82 17.40
CA SER A 217 1.63 -4.10 18.66
C SER A 217 0.79 -5.38 18.62
N LEU A 218 0.68 -6.02 17.44
CA LEU A 218 -0.05 -7.27 17.28
C LEU A 218 0.60 -8.39 18.10
N ARG A 219 -0.25 -9.22 18.70
CA ARG A 219 0.19 -10.37 19.52
C ARG A 219 -0.26 -11.65 18.86
N TRP A 220 0.66 -12.57 18.66
CA TRP A 220 0.41 -13.83 17.96
C TRP A 220 0.52 -15.02 18.90
N SER A 221 -0.44 -15.94 18.83
CA SER A 221 -0.40 -17.21 19.55
C SER A 221 -0.76 -18.37 18.63
N ALA A 222 -0.14 -19.53 18.88
CA ALA A 222 -0.58 -20.77 18.25
C ALA A 222 -1.90 -21.21 18.89
N VAL A 223 -2.83 -21.74 18.12
CA VAL A 223 -4.02 -22.37 18.69
C VAL A 223 -3.70 -23.82 19.09
N ALA A 224 -4.34 -24.33 20.14
CA ALA A 224 -4.22 -25.72 20.54
C ALA A 224 -4.38 -26.68 19.35
N GLY A 225 -3.47 -27.66 19.23
CA GLY A 225 -3.39 -28.56 18.07
C GLY A 225 -2.54 -28.03 16.90
N GLY A 226 -2.11 -26.77 16.92
CA GLY A 226 -1.10 -26.21 16.02
C GLY A 226 -1.53 -25.99 14.56
N GLY A 227 -2.76 -26.32 14.19
CA GLY A 227 -3.30 -26.18 12.82
C GLY A 227 -3.75 -24.77 12.44
N SER A 228 -3.58 -23.79 13.34
CA SER A 228 -3.91 -22.39 13.09
C SER A 228 -3.17 -21.48 14.06
N VAL A 229 -3.04 -20.21 13.67
CA VAL A 229 -2.54 -19.14 14.54
C VAL A 229 -3.63 -18.09 14.74
N GLU A 230 -3.65 -17.48 15.92
CA GLU A 230 -4.53 -16.36 16.26
C GLU A 230 -3.69 -15.10 16.43
N VAL A 231 -4.20 -13.99 15.91
CA VAL A 231 -3.64 -12.66 16.16
C VAL A 231 -4.63 -11.85 16.98
N HIS A 232 -4.12 -11.18 18.01
CA HIS A 232 -4.85 -10.21 18.82
C HIS A 232 -4.32 -8.81 18.53
N ASN A 233 -5.23 -7.90 18.20
CA ASN A 233 -4.94 -6.49 17.98
C ASN A 233 -5.35 -5.66 19.21
N PRO A 234 -4.41 -5.21 20.06
CA PRO A 234 -4.74 -4.42 21.25
C PRO A 234 -4.97 -2.93 20.94
N THR A 235 -4.97 -2.51 19.67
CA THR A 235 -4.98 -1.11 19.27
C THR A 235 -6.35 -0.66 18.75
N PRO A 236 -6.63 0.66 18.71
CA PRO A 236 -7.88 1.19 18.16
C PRO A 236 -7.94 1.22 16.62
N TYR A 237 -6.92 0.69 15.93
CA TYR A 237 -6.78 0.78 14.47
C TYR A 237 -6.98 -0.58 13.80
N TYR A 238 -7.57 -0.61 12.60
CA TYR A 238 -7.59 -1.82 11.77
C TYR A 238 -6.20 -2.11 11.20
N VAL A 239 -5.77 -3.39 11.23
CA VAL A 239 -4.53 -3.81 10.57
C VAL A 239 -4.85 -4.72 9.38
N SER A 240 -4.51 -4.27 8.17
CA SER A 240 -4.68 -5.06 6.95
C SER A 240 -3.45 -5.92 6.68
N LEU A 241 -3.57 -7.23 6.83
CA LEU A 241 -2.53 -8.22 6.61
C LEU A 241 -2.57 -8.69 5.16
N LEU A 242 -1.52 -8.40 4.40
CA LEU A 242 -1.34 -8.87 3.01
C LEU A 242 -0.85 -10.32 2.98
N SER A 243 0.05 -10.69 3.90
CA SER A 243 0.53 -12.05 4.06
C SER A 243 0.84 -12.34 5.51
N VAL A 244 0.63 -13.58 5.91
CA VAL A 244 1.01 -14.14 7.20
C VAL A 244 1.74 -15.45 6.92
N GLU A 245 2.95 -15.57 7.45
CA GLU A 245 3.79 -16.75 7.34
C GLU A 245 4.28 -17.14 8.74
N VAL A 246 4.26 -18.43 9.04
CA VAL A 246 4.65 -18.98 10.34
C VAL A 246 5.73 -20.02 10.16
N ALA A 247 6.70 -20.09 11.08
CA ALA A 247 7.68 -21.16 10.99
C ALA A 247 7.03 -22.52 11.28
N ALA A 248 7.37 -23.52 10.47
CA ALA A 248 6.87 -24.87 10.56
C ALA A 248 7.70 -25.72 11.53
N LYS A 249 7.05 -26.69 12.18
CA LYS A 249 7.79 -27.85 12.71
C LYS A 249 8.33 -28.68 11.55
N GLY A 250 9.63 -28.63 11.30
CA GLY A 250 10.30 -29.45 10.28
C GLY A 250 10.77 -28.73 9.00
N GLY A 251 10.80 -27.39 8.97
CA GLY A 251 11.48 -26.66 7.89
C GLY A 251 10.79 -25.38 7.44
N ARG A 252 10.52 -25.28 6.13
CA ARG A 252 10.15 -24.04 5.42
C ARG A 252 8.95 -23.31 6.07
N PRO A 253 8.91 -21.97 6.01
CA PRO A 253 7.75 -21.19 6.45
C PRO A 253 6.45 -21.64 5.76
N ILE A 254 5.36 -21.61 6.51
CA ILE A 254 4.00 -21.96 6.05
C ILE A 254 3.21 -20.66 5.88
N GLY A 255 2.66 -20.44 4.69
CA GLY A 255 1.70 -19.36 4.46
C GLY A 255 0.36 -19.66 5.13
N ALA A 256 -0.09 -18.76 5.99
CA ALA A 256 -1.37 -18.82 6.70
C ALA A 256 -2.46 -17.93 6.03
N GLY A 257 -2.11 -17.18 4.99
CA GLY A 257 -3.03 -16.39 4.17
C GLY A 257 -2.94 -14.89 4.41
N SER A 258 -4.07 -14.19 4.26
CA SER A 258 -4.19 -12.73 4.35
C SER A 258 -5.52 -12.38 5.02
N GLY A 259 -5.65 -11.16 5.55
CA GLY A 259 -6.85 -10.80 6.29
C GLY A 259 -6.83 -9.37 6.83
N MET A 260 -7.74 -9.08 7.76
CA MET A 260 -7.80 -7.79 8.44
C MET A 260 -8.18 -8.01 9.89
N VAL A 261 -7.38 -7.46 10.80
CA VAL A 261 -7.63 -7.58 12.24
C VAL A 261 -8.33 -6.32 12.73
N ALA A 262 -9.51 -6.48 13.32
CA ALA A 262 -10.30 -5.38 13.85
C ALA A 262 -9.66 -4.75 15.10
N PRO A 263 -9.96 -3.47 15.41
CA PRO A 263 -9.57 -2.85 16.67
C PRO A 263 -10.03 -3.64 17.87
N TYR A 264 -9.13 -3.88 18.83
CA TYR A 264 -9.40 -4.67 20.05
C TYR A 264 -9.93 -6.09 19.78
N GLY A 265 -9.72 -6.58 18.55
CA GLY A 265 -10.27 -7.83 18.05
C GLY A 265 -9.22 -8.92 17.91
N LYS A 266 -9.71 -10.11 17.56
CA LYS A 266 -8.89 -11.28 17.25
C LYS A 266 -9.25 -11.80 15.88
N GLU A 267 -8.28 -12.35 15.17
CA GLU A 267 -8.47 -13.01 13.88
C GLU A 267 -7.70 -14.33 13.86
N ARG A 268 -8.27 -15.37 13.25
CA ARG A 268 -7.68 -16.71 13.19
C ARG A 268 -7.31 -17.07 11.76
N PHE A 269 -6.07 -17.50 11.56
CA PHE A 269 -5.54 -17.98 10.29
C PHE A 269 -5.32 -19.48 10.33
N ASN A 270 -6.07 -20.22 9.52
CA ASN A 270 -5.93 -21.66 9.39
C ASN A 270 -4.70 -22.00 8.53
N LEU A 271 -3.91 -22.96 8.99
CA LEU A 271 -2.76 -23.44 8.22
C LEU A 271 -3.21 -24.52 7.21
N PRO A 272 -2.47 -24.71 6.10
CA PRO A 272 -2.69 -25.81 5.19
C PRO A 272 -2.73 -27.16 5.91
N ALA A 273 -3.60 -28.07 5.44
CA ALA A 273 -3.74 -29.40 6.01
C ALA A 273 -2.39 -30.15 6.06
N GLY A 274 -2.13 -30.84 7.18
CA GLY A 274 -0.88 -31.56 7.39
C GLY A 274 0.31 -30.70 7.86
N THR A 275 0.10 -29.40 8.08
CA THR A 275 1.12 -28.50 8.63
C THR A 275 0.78 -28.09 10.07
N GLN A 276 1.82 -27.81 10.87
CA GLN A 276 1.67 -27.35 12.25
C GLN A 276 2.67 -26.24 12.56
N ALA A 277 2.19 -25.22 13.27
CA ALA A 277 3.04 -24.14 13.77
C ALA A 277 4.01 -24.63 14.86
N ALA A 278 5.24 -24.12 14.84
CA ALA A 278 6.24 -24.35 15.88
C ALA A 278 6.16 -23.26 16.98
N ALA A 279 5.22 -23.38 17.92
CA ALA A 279 5.10 -22.42 19.03
C ALA A 279 6.38 -22.30 19.89
N ASN A 280 6.59 -21.14 20.53
CA ASN A 280 7.67 -20.85 21.49
C ASN A 280 9.11 -20.82 20.95
N GLN A 281 9.34 -21.05 19.66
CA GLN A 281 10.64 -20.93 19.00
C GLN A 281 10.58 -20.28 17.60
N ALA A 282 9.38 -19.94 17.13
CA ALA A 282 9.14 -19.39 15.79
C ALA A 282 8.71 -17.93 15.82
N ALA A 283 9.14 -17.16 14.83
CA ALA A 283 8.53 -15.89 14.49
C ALA A 283 7.34 -16.11 13.54
N VAL A 284 6.33 -15.23 13.67
CA VAL A 284 5.36 -14.95 12.62
C VAL A 284 5.92 -13.81 11.80
N HIS A 285 6.09 -14.05 10.51
CA HIS A 285 6.45 -13.05 9.51
C HIS A 285 5.17 -12.58 8.84
N PHE A 286 4.88 -11.29 8.87
CA PHE A 286 3.67 -10.77 8.25
C PHE A 286 3.91 -9.46 7.53
N THR A 287 3.25 -9.30 6.39
CA THR A 287 3.27 -8.05 5.63
C THR A 287 1.95 -7.34 5.83
N VAL A 288 1.99 -6.06 6.20
CA VAL A 288 0.82 -5.20 6.32
C VAL A 288 0.78 -4.21 5.16
N ILE A 289 -0.41 -3.67 4.92
CA ILE A 289 -0.58 -2.52 4.03
C ILE A 289 -0.93 -1.30 4.88
N ASN A 290 -0.20 -0.20 4.73
CA ASN A 290 -0.39 1.05 5.48
C ASN A 290 -1.47 1.95 4.84
N ASP A 291 -1.75 3.10 5.45
CA ASP A 291 -2.78 4.07 5.00
C ASP A 291 -2.57 4.59 3.56
N TYR A 292 -1.34 4.59 3.08
CA TYR A 292 -0.97 5.03 1.74
C TYR A 292 -1.02 3.91 0.69
N GLY A 293 -1.40 2.68 1.09
CA GLY A 293 -1.40 1.52 0.22
C GLY A 293 -0.03 0.87 0.02
N GLY A 294 1.01 1.33 0.73
CA GLY A 294 2.33 0.73 0.71
C GLY A 294 2.44 -0.48 1.65
N THR A 295 3.36 -1.39 1.37
CA THR A 295 3.58 -2.60 2.17
C THR A 295 4.72 -2.43 3.16
N GLN A 296 4.60 -3.07 4.32
CA GLN A 296 5.64 -3.10 5.36
C GLN A 296 5.67 -4.50 5.99
N ALA A 297 6.87 -5.06 6.15
CA ALA A 297 7.07 -6.38 6.75
C ALA A 297 7.40 -6.25 8.24
N PHE A 298 6.89 -7.18 9.04
CA PHE A 298 7.06 -7.25 10.48
C PHE A 298 7.29 -8.69 10.93
N ASP A 299 8.03 -8.82 12.02
CA ASP A 299 8.28 -10.07 12.72
C ASP A 299 7.73 -9.98 14.14
N SER A 300 7.04 -11.02 14.60
CA SER A 300 6.56 -11.12 15.98
C SER A 300 6.82 -12.53 16.52
N PRO A 301 7.15 -12.69 17.81
CA PRO A 301 7.17 -14.02 18.42
C PRO A 301 5.81 -14.70 18.30
N LEU A 302 5.81 -16.01 18.05
CA LEU A 302 4.64 -16.88 18.14
C LEU A 302 4.57 -17.52 19.53
N LEU A 303 3.65 -17.05 20.35
CA LEU A 303 3.44 -17.56 21.70
C LEU A 303 2.72 -18.92 21.67
N ALA A 304 2.90 -19.70 22.75
CA ALA A 304 2.08 -20.87 23.01
C ALA A 304 0.58 -20.52 23.13
N PRO A 305 -0.30 -21.54 23.00
CA PRO A 305 -1.74 -21.39 23.19
C PRO A 305 -2.12 -20.77 24.55
#